data_AF-I3CHV9-F1
#
_entry.id   AF-I3CHV9-F1
#
_cell.length_a   1.000
_cell.length_b   1.000
_cell.length_c   1.000
_cell.angle_alpha   90.00
_cell.angle_beta   90.00
_cell.angle_gamma   90.00
#
_symmetry.space_group_name_H-M   'P 1'
#
loop_
_entity.id
_entity.type
_entity.pdbx_description
1 polymer ?
#
loop_
_entity_poly.entity_id
_entity_poly.type
_entity_poly.pdbx_seq_one_letter_code
_entity_poly.pdbx_strand_id
1 'polypeptide(L)'
;MTIEKILLGLFDKSVLDYFKHKQRGGQSNQDGNRYENFFAVSQLIELFYILLNNTNATDIQIYIQADAFVDDLLIVDEQHSSYRHFQLKNAQQLSWGNGLKSLADDFYKQKQINVHQNIQYTALTLVCSQPKAFEKLVNNIPTEIMSFSKVIYFPVADTLNQLILSHVDFKESLEKICFSNESDKLEALAILILGHWQDKQTTVNSVHELLRELQAKFPNYLIKNNLTIDSLLPQVRAIFAEITDFSYNIQHGYFHWNYMNLESGVVLYPIDSNEFNNIQRTVIAQYPRHFDDLVGILLL
;
A
#
# COMPACT_ATOMS: atom_id res chain seq x y z
N MET A 1 -27.60 -4.43 12.27
CA MET A 1 -27.73 -4.62 13.74
C MET A 1 -26.61 -3.83 14.40
N THR A 2 -26.83 -3.11 15.50
CA THR A 2 -25.77 -2.30 16.14
C THR A 2 -24.73 -3.18 16.82
N ILE A 3 -23.46 -2.73 16.90
CA ILE A 3 -22.38 -3.47 17.57
C ILE A 3 -22.74 -3.81 19.02
N GLU A 4 -23.42 -2.90 19.74
CA GLU A 4 -23.88 -3.14 21.11
C GLU A 4 -24.83 -4.34 21.23
N LYS A 5 -25.75 -4.52 20.26
CA LYS A 5 -26.68 -5.65 20.26
C LYS A 5 -25.95 -6.97 19.99
N ILE A 6 -24.96 -6.94 19.10
CA ILE A 6 -24.09 -8.09 18.83
C ILE A 6 -23.33 -8.47 20.10
N LEU A 7 -22.71 -7.49 20.76
CA LEU A 7 -21.94 -7.72 21.98
C LEU A 7 -22.79 -8.31 23.11
N LEU A 8 -24.00 -7.80 23.35
CA LEU A 8 -24.92 -8.35 24.37
C LEU A 8 -25.49 -9.72 24.00
N GLY A 9 -25.51 -10.08 22.71
CA GLY A 9 -25.91 -11.40 22.24
C GLY A 9 -24.82 -12.46 22.37
N LEU A 10 -23.55 -12.04 22.31
CA LEU A 10 -22.39 -12.93 22.38
C LEU A 10 -21.74 -13.00 23.77
N PHE A 11 -21.82 -11.92 24.54
CA PHE A 11 -21.06 -11.72 25.76
C PHE A 11 -21.90 -11.08 26.87
N ASP A 12 -21.35 -11.06 28.08
CA ASP A 12 -21.97 -10.37 29.21
C ASP A 12 -21.85 -8.84 29.12
N LYS A 13 -22.57 -8.16 30.02
CA LYS A 13 -22.56 -6.70 30.09
C LYS A 13 -21.19 -6.10 30.40
N SER A 14 -20.33 -6.83 31.13
CA SER A 14 -18.99 -6.34 31.49
C SER A 14 -18.10 -6.17 30.24
N VAL A 15 -18.31 -7.01 29.22
CA VAL A 15 -17.62 -6.91 27.93
C VAL A 15 -18.08 -5.69 27.14
N LEU A 16 -19.39 -5.38 27.14
CA LEU A 16 -19.91 -4.16 26.51
C LEU A 16 -19.33 -2.90 27.19
N ASP A 17 -19.32 -2.87 28.52
CA ASP A 17 -18.78 -1.76 29.28
C ASP A 17 -17.28 -1.60 28.99
N TYR A 18 -16.52 -2.70 28.93
CA TYR A 18 -15.12 -2.67 28.53
C TYR A 18 -14.93 -2.13 27.10
N PHE A 19 -15.69 -2.63 26.13
CA PHE A 19 -15.63 -2.18 24.74
C PHE A 19 -15.83 -0.67 24.62
N LYS A 20 -16.86 -0.12 25.29
CA LYS A 20 -17.11 1.34 25.31
C LYS A 20 -15.95 2.13 25.89
N HIS A 21 -15.31 1.64 26.95
CA HIS A 21 -14.14 2.29 27.52
C HIS A 21 -12.93 2.24 26.58
N LYS A 22 -12.71 1.10 25.89
CA LYS A 22 -11.64 0.95 24.91
C LYS A 22 -11.81 1.94 23.76
N GLN A 23 -13.00 2.03 23.16
CA GLN A 23 -13.29 2.95 22.05
C GLN A 23 -13.04 4.42 22.42
N ARG A 24 -13.48 4.85 23.61
CA ARG A 24 -13.19 6.20 24.11
C ARG A 24 -11.69 6.48 24.26
N GLY A 25 -10.94 5.46 24.72
CA GLY A 25 -9.48 5.55 24.86
C GLY A 25 -8.76 5.66 23.51
N GLY A 26 -9.21 4.89 22.50
CA GLY A 26 -8.69 4.97 21.14
C GLY A 26 -8.90 6.35 20.52
N GLN A 27 -10.13 6.84 20.53
CA GLN A 27 -10.49 8.16 19.98
C GLN A 27 -9.73 9.33 20.63
N SER A 28 -9.41 9.23 21.92
CA SER A 28 -8.66 10.28 22.63
C SER A 28 -7.17 10.32 22.25
N ASN A 29 -6.64 9.25 21.65
CA ASN A 29 -5.24 9.12 21.23
C ASN A 29 -5.06 9.22 19.70
N GLN A 30 -6.10 9.66 18.98
CA GLN A 30 -6.16 9.67 17.51
C GLN A 30 -5.16 10.66 16.86
N ASP A 31 -4.66 11.65 17.60
CA ASP A 31 -3.73 12.64 17.07
C ASP A 31 -2.36 12.05 16.72
N GLY A 32 -2.15 11.82 15.42
CA GLY A 32 -0.82 11.89 14.82
C GLY A 32 0.14 10.76 15.17
N ASN A 33 -0.35 9.53 15.38
CA ASN A 33 0.57 8.40 15.56
C ASN A 33 1.28 8.08 14.23
N ARG A 34 2.49 8.63 14.06
CA ARG A 34 3.38 8.39 12.92
C ARG A 34 3.54 6.90 12.62
N TYR A 35 3.62 6.07 13.66
CA TYR A 35 3.78 4.63 13.52
C TYR A 35 2.60 3.98 12.79
N GLU A 36 1.38 4.35 13.17
CA GLU A 36 0.16 3.87 12.52
C GLU A 36 0.03 4.37 11.08
N ASN A 37 0.36 5.65 10.85
CA ASN A 37 0.35 6.22 9.50
C ASN A 37 1.35 5.52 8.56
N PHE A 38 2.57 5.25 9.02
CA PHE A 38 3.56 4.55 8.20
C PHE A 38 3.14 3.10 7.92
N PHE A 39 2.51 2.44 8.90
CA PHE A 39 1.96 1.11 8.68
C PHE A 39 0.78 1.12 7.69
N ALA A 40 -0.11 2.10 7.79
CA ALA A 40 -1.21 2.28 6.82
C ALA A 40 -0.67 2.49 5.41
N VAL A 41 0.39 3.30 5.24
CA VAL A 41 1.10 3.45 3.95
C VAL A 41 1.65 2.12 3.47
N SER A 42 2.27 1.32 4.34
CA SER A 42 2.74 -0.04 3.99
C SER A 42 1.60 -0.92 3.46
N GLN A 43 0.44 -0.88 4.12
CA GLN A 43 -0.73 -1.66 3.68
C GLN A 43 -1.31 -1.13 2.36
N LEU A 44 -1.33 0.19 2.15
CA LEU A 44 -1.75 0.79 0.88
C LEU A 44 -0.84 0.39 -0.27
N ILE A 45 0.48 0.33 -0.05
CA ILE A 45 1.45 -0.12 -1.06
C ILE A 45 1.15 -1.56 -1.50
N GLU A 46 0.95 -2.47 -0.54
CA GLU A 46 0.57 -3.85 -0.83
C GLU A 46 -0.73 -3.94 -1.64
N LEU A 47 -1.74 -3.16 -1.25
CA LEU A 47 -3.03 -3.14 -1.95
C LEU A 47 -2.90 -2.55 -3.35
N PHE A 48 -2.21 -1.44 -3.52
CA PHE A 48 -1.94 -0.84 -4.84
C PHE A 48 -1.24 -1.82 -5.77
N TYR A 49 -0.28 -2.59 -5.28
CA TYR A 49 0.35 -3.64 -6.07
C TYR A 49 -0.68 -4.67 -6.58
N ILE A 50 -1.62 -5.11 -5.73
CA ILE A 50 -2.69 -6.01 -6.15
C ILE A 50 -3.57 -5.36 -7.23
N LEU A 51 -3.96 -4.10 -7.04
CA LEU A 51 -4.84 -3.37 -7.97
C LEU A 51 -4.17 -3.13 -9.33
N LEU A 52 -2.88 -2.78 -9.34
CA LEU A 52 -2.10 -2.57 -10.56
C LEU A 52 -1.92 -3.85 -11.39
N ASN A 53 -2.02 -5.02 -10.75
CA ASN A 53 -1.82 -6.32 -11.40
C ASN A 53 -3.12 -7.12 -11.58
N ASN A 54 -4.27 -6.57 -11.17
CA ASN A 54 -5.57 -7.23 -11.31
C ASN A 54 -6.67 -6.24 -11.64
N THR A 55 -7.04 -6.15 -12.92
CA THR A 55 -8.11 -5.26 -13.40
C THR A 55 -9.51 -5.65 -12.91
N ASN A 56 -9.67 -6.86 -12.35
CA ASN A 56 -10.91 -7.35 -11.77
C ASN A 56 -10.88 -7.30 -10.24
N ALA A 57 -9.90 -6.61 -9.65
CA ALA A 57 -9.84 -6.44 -8.21
C ALA A 57 -11.10 -5.73 -7.70
N THR A 58 -11.62 -6.24 -6.60
CA THR A 58 -12.81 -5.73 -5.93
C THR A 58 -12.42 -4.54 -5.09
N ASP A 59 -13.35 -3.61 -4.87
CA ASP A 59 -12.99 -2.44 -4.08
C ASP A 59 -12.71 -2.83 -2.63
N ILE A 60 -11.69 -2.18 -2.06
CA ILE A 60 -11.16 -2.48 -0.73
C ILE A 60 -11.28 -1.20 0.09
N GLN A 61 -11.76 -1.34 1.31
CA GLN A 61 -11.90 -0.24 2.26
C GLN A 61 -10.82 -0.34 3.35
N ILE A 62 -10.38 0.79 3.86
CA ILE A 62 -9.49 0.88 5.02
C ILE A 62 -10.09 1.84 6.04
N TYR A 63 -10.15 1.39 7.28
CA TYR A 63 -10.63 2.14 8.43
C TYR A 63 -9.53 2.21 9.48
N ILE A 64 -9.36 3.36 10.12
CA ILE A 64 -8.63 3.44 11.41
C ILE A 64 -9.61 3.52 12.56
N GLN A 65 -9.19 3.01 13.72
CA GLN A 65 -9.99 3.03 14.95
C GLN A 65 -11.42 2.51 14.73
N ALA A 66 -11.53 1.37 14.06
CA ALA A 66 -12.81 0.74 13.81
C ALA A 66 -13.49 0.37 15.14
N ASP A 67 -14.84 0.33 15.15
CA ASP A 67 -15.63 -0.18 16.27
C ASP A 67 -15.41 -1.69 16.46
N ALA A 68 -14.23 -2.04 17.00
CA ALA A 68 -13.67 -3.38 17.06
C ALA A 68 -12.81 -3.56 18.33
N PHE A 69 -12.60 -4.81 18.76
CA PHE A 69 -11.59 -5.11 19.78
C PHE A 69 -10.16 -5.03 19.24
N VAL A 70 -10.00 -5.25 17.93
CA VAL A 70 -8.76 -5.06 17.18
C VAL A 70 -9.02 -3.92 16.20
N ASP A 71 -8.63 -2.71 16.60
CA ASP A 71 -9.21 -1.44 16.16
C ASP A 71 -8.27 -0.53 15.38
N ASP A 72 -6.96 -0.59 15.63
CA ASP A 72 -6.01 0.41 15.10
C ASP A 72 -6.09 0.56 13.57
N LEU A 73 -6.19 -0.57 12.84
CA LEU A 73 -6.44 -0.54 11.40
C LEU A 73 -7.27 -1.76 10.96
N LEU A 74 -8.27 -1.53 10.10
CA LEU A 74 -9.15 -2.55 9.54
C LEU A 74 -9.19 -2.41 8.01
N ILE A 75 -8.97 -3.52 7.31
CA ILE A 75 -9.10 -3.61 5.86
C ILE A 75 -10.24 -4.55 5.53
N VAL A 76 -11.19 -4.06 4.74
CA VAL A 76 -12.42 -4.77 4.39
C VAL A 76 -12.50 -4.99 2.89
N ASP A 77 -12.71 -6.24 2.51
CA ASP A 77 -13.13 -6.65 1.17
C ASP A 77 -14.53 -7.29 1.31
N GLU A 78 -15.56 -6.48 1.10
CA GLU A 78 -16.95 -6.90 1.29
C GLU A 78 -17.35 -8.01 0.30
N GLN A 79 -16.86 -7.92 -0.95
CA GLN A 79 -17.21 -8.87 -2.00
C GLN A 79 -16.74 -10.28 -1.66
N HIS A 80 -15.57 -10.42 -1.06
CA HIS A 80 -15.05 -11.72 -0.60
C HIS A 80 -15.34 -12.01 0.87
N SER A 81 -16.12 -11.16 1.56
CA SER A 81 -16.40 -11.30 2.99
C SER A 81 -15.13 -11.52 3.82
N SER A 82 -14.10 -10.70 3.55
CA SER A 82 -12.75 -10.84 4.10
C SER A 82 -12.34 -9.60 4.88
N TYR A 83 -12.07 -9.80 6.17
CA TYR A 83 -11.73 -8.72 7.12
C TYR A 83 -10.33 -8.98 7.69
N ARG A 84 -9.43 -7.99 7.54
CA ARG A 84 -8.10 -8.01 8.13
C ARG A 84 -8.01 -6.91 9.19
N HIS A 85 -7.93 -7.32 10.45
CA HIS A 85 -7.77 -6.40 11.57
C HIS A 85 -6.31 -6.36 12.00
N PHE A 86 -5.86 -5.18 12.40
CA PHE A 86 -4.52 -4.94 12.88
C PHE A 86 -4.58 -4.19 14.21
N GLN A 87 -3.89 -4.72 15.22
CA GLN A 87 -3.56 -4.00 16.44
C GLN A 87 -2.06 -3.68 16.41
N LEU A 88 -1.72 -2.41 16.47
CA LEU A 88 -0.37 -1.87 16.44
C LEU A 88 0.11 -1.60 17.86
N LYS A 89 1.32 -2.09 18.17
CA LYS A 89 1.93 -1.90 19.48
C LYS A 89 3.39 -1.46 19.37
N ASN A 90 3.62 -0.24 19.83
CA ASN A 90 4.94 0.32 20.04
C ASN A 90 5.36 0.25 21.52
N ALA A 91 5.63 -0.96 22.02
CA ALA A 91 6.06 -1.17 23.40
C ALA A 91 7.17 -2.23 23.50
N GLN A 92 8.10 -2.04 24.43
CA GLN A 92 9.20 -2.98 24.67
C GLN A 92 8.76 -4.27 25.36
N GLN A 93 7.73 -4.19 26.21
CA GLN A 93 7.20 -5.32 26.95
C GLN A 93 5.76 -5.56 26.51
N LEU A 94 5.57 -6.59 25.68
CA LEU A 94 4.26 -7.08 25.28
C LEU A 94 4.13 -8.57 25.61
N SER A 95 2.91 -8.96 25.91
CA SER A 95 2.49 -10.35 26.04
C SER A 95 1.03 -10.45 25.59
N TRP A 96 0.63 -11.63 25.13
CA TRP A 96 -0.76 -11.92 24.80
C TRP A 96 -1.69 -11.72 26.01
N GLY A 97 -1.20 -12.03 27.21
CA GLY A 97 -1.92 -11.91 28.47
C GLY A 97 -3.12 -12.87 28.56
N ASN A 98 -3.68 -12.99 29.75
CA ASN A 98 -4.79 -13.91 30.03
C ASN A 98 -5.96 -13.16 30.66
N GLY A 99 -7.18 -13.57 30.33
CA GLY A 99 -8.41 -13.02 30.90
C GLY A 99 -8.87 -11.71 30.28
N LEU A 100 -9.90 -11.11 30.87
CA LEU A 100 -10.57 -9.93 30.33
C LEU A 100 -9.57 -8.78 30.08
N LYS A 101 -9.69 -8.14 28.91
CA LYS A 101 -8.86 -7.00 28.45
C LYS A 101 -7.43 -7.36 28.03
N SER A 102 -7.09 -8.65 27.94
CA SER A 102 -5.81 -9.08 27.37
C SER A 102 -5.84 -9.00 25.84
N LEU A 103 -4.66 -8.97 25.20
CA LEU A 103 -4.58 -9.01 23.73
C LEU A 103 -5.19 -10.31 23.18
N ALA A 104 -4.96 -11.43 23.87
CA ALA A 104 -5.54 -12.72 23.47
C ALA A 104 -7.08 -12.68 23.51
N ASP A 105 -7.61 -12.08 24.57
CA ASP A 105 -9.04 -11.95 24.80
C ASP A 105 -9.70 -11.02 23.76
N ASP A 106 -9.06 -9.90 23.43
CA ASP A 106 -9.50 -8.99 22.37
C ASP A 106 -9.56 -9.70 21.00
N PHE A 107 -8.52 -10.46 20.66
CA PHE A 107 -8.46 -11.21 19.41
C PHE A 107 -9.56 -12.28 19.35
N TYR A 108 -9.72 -13.05 20.43
CA TYR A 108 -10.78 -14.05 20.51
C TYR A 108 -12.16 -13.42 20.32
N LYS A 109 -12.47 -12.34 21.04
CA LYS A 109 -13.76 -11.65 20.94
C LYS A 109 -14.00 -11.07 19.56
N GLN A 110 -12.99 -10.48 18.93
CA GLN A 110 -13.12 -9.98 17.56
C GLN A 110 -13.48 -11.10 16.59
N LYS A 111 -12.85 -12.27 16.73
CA LYS A 111 -13.18 -13.42 15.89
C LYS A 111 -14.63 -13.87 16.07
N GLN A 112 -15.15 -13.89 17.30
CA GLN A 112 -16.54 -14.26 17.56
C GLN A 112 -17.53 -13.24 16.94
N ILE A 113 -17.21 -11.94 17.00
CA ILE A 113 -18.01 -10.90 16.34
C ILE A 113 -18.05 -11.14 14.83
N ASN A 114 -16.89 -11.34 14.20
CA ASN A 114 -16.80 -11.55 12.76
C ASN A 114 -17.56 -12.82 12.32
N VAL A 115 -17.47 -13.91 13.11
CA VAL A 115 -18.24 -15.15 12.88
C VAL A 115 -19.74 -14.89 12.99
N HIS A 116 -20.19 -14.15 14.00
CA HIS A 116 -21.60 -13.80 14.17
C HIS A 116 -22.13 -12.92 13.03
N GLN A 117 -21.26 -12.09 12.44
CA GLN A 117 -21.57 -11.26 11.28
C GLN A 117 -21.45 -12.02 9.94
N ASN A 118 -21.19 -13.33 9.97
CA ASN A 118 -20.99 -14.19 8.79
C ASN A 118 -19.81 -13.77 7.90
N ILE A 119 -18.78 -13.17 8.49
CA ILE A 119 -17.53 -12.89 7.79
C ILE A 119 -16.79 -14.21 7.54
N GLN A 120 -16.58 -14.54 6.27
CA GLN A 120 -16.00 -15.82 5.84
C GLN A 120 -14.51 -15.90 6.19
N TYR A 121 -13.77 -14.83 5.92
CA TYR A 121 -12.34 -14.78 6.13
C TYR A 121 -11.99 -13.70 7.14
N THR A 122 -11.28 -14.08 8.21
CA THR A 122 -10.83 -13.15 9.23
C THR A 122 -9.36 -13.39 9.49
N ALA A 123 -8.55 -12.34 9.37
CA ALA A 123 -7.18 -12.32 9.83
C ALA A 123 -7.05 -11.27 10.93
N LEU A 124 -6.57 -11.66 12.11
CA LEU A 124 -6.27 -10.75 13.20
C LEU A 124 -4.75 -10.65 13.35
N THR A 125 -4.20 -9.46 13.22
CA THR A 125 -2.75 -9.28 13.17
C THR A 125 -2.28 -8.36 14.28
N LEU A 126 -1.34 -8.83 15.08
CA LEU A 126 -0.60 -8.00 16.03
C LEU A 126 0.68 -7.48 15.35
N VAL A 127 0.80 -6.16 15.23
CA VAL A 127 1.96 -5.48 14.64
C VAL A 127 2.87 -5.01 15.76
N CYS A 128 4.10 -5.51 15.77
CA CYS A 128 5.08 -5.23 16.81
C CYS A 128 6.25 -4.43 16.25
N SER A 129 6.63 -3.37 16.96
CA SER A 129 7.80 -2.57 16.57
C SER A 129 9.14 -3.03 17.16
N GLN A 130 9.10 -3.93 18.15
CA GLN A 130 10.29 -4.35 18.89
C GLN A 130 10.63 -5.79 18.52
N PRO A 131 11.83 -6.08 17.98
CA PRO A 131 12.19 -7.42 17.51
C PRO A 131 12.03 -8.51 18.58
N LYS A 132 12.48 -8.22 19.81
CA LYS A 132 12.36 -9.15 20.95
C LYS A 132 10.91 -9.43 21.33
N ALA A 133 10.04 -8.41 21.27
CA ALA A 133 8.63 -8.59 21.55
C ALA A 133 7.95 -9.42 20.44
N PHE A 134 8.27 -9.11 19.17
CA PHE A 134 7.81 -9.86 18.01
C PHE A 134 8.15 -11.35 18.12
N GLU A 135 9.43 -11.70 18.30
CA GLU A 135 9.87 -13.10 18.41
C GLU A 135 9.15 -13.83 19.56
N LYS A 136 9.04 -13.18 20.72
CA LYS A 136 8.33 -13.75 21.86
C LYS A 136 6.86 -13.99 21.54
N LEU A 137 6.17 -13.04 20.90
CA LEU A 137 4.74 -13.13 20.63
C LEU A 137 4.42 -14.16 19.54
N VAL A 138 5.25 -14.26 18.50
CA VAL A 138 5.14 -15.31 17.46
C VAL A 138 5.24 -16.70 18.09
N ASN A 139 6.20 -16.90 19.00
CA ASN A 139 6.42 -18.20 19.62
C ASN A 139 5.40 -18.56 20.72
N ASN A 140 4.58 -17.61 21.16
CA ASN A 140 3.68 -17.80 22.29
C ASN A 140 2.23 -17.40 21.96
N ILE A 141 1.79 -17.54 20.71
CA ILE A 141 0.38 -17.33 20.35
C ILE A 141 -0.48 -18.36 21.09
N PRO A 142 -1.49 -17.93 21.88
CA PRO A 142 -2.40 -18.85 22.57
C PRO A 142 -3.12 -19.77 21.61
N THR A 143 -3.28 -21.03 21.99
CA THR A 143 -3.85 -22.09 21.15
C THR A 143 -5.26 -21.75 20.66
N GLU A 144 -6.03 -21.04 21.47
CA GLU A 144 -7.41 -20.65 21.19
C GLU A 144 -7.53 -19.65 20.04
N ILE A 145 -6.47 -18.87 19.76
CA ILE A 145 -6.47 -17.83 18.72
C ILE A 145 -5.49 -18.12 17.58
N MET A 146 -4.64 -19.14 17.73
CA MET A 146 -3.54 -19.47 16.82
C MET A 146 -3.97 -19.65 15.36
N SER A 147 -5.15 -20.22 15.11
CA SER A 147 -5.61 -20.52 13.74
C SER A 147 -6.05 -19.31 12.92
N PHE A 148 -6.25 -18.15 13.55
CA PHE A 148 -6.72 -16.93 12.89
C PHE A 148 -5.91 -15.68 13.26
N SER A 149 -4.85 -15.84 14.05
CA SER A 149 -4.00 -14.75 14.52
C SER A 149 -2.62 -14.81 13.90
N LYS A 150 -2.07 -13.64 13.56
CA LYS A 150 -0.70 -13.47 13.07
C LYS A 150 0.00 -12.40 13.90
N VAL A 151 1.32 -12.51 14.00
CA VAL A 151 2.17 -11.42 14.49
C VAL A 151 3.09 -11.01 13.35
N ILE A 152 3.25 -9.71 13.12
CA ILE A 152 4.19 -9.17 12.14
C ILE A 152 5.09 -8.14 12.81
N TYR A 153 6.31 -8.03 12.30
CA TYR A 153 7.25 -6.99 12.70
C TYR A 153 7.13 -5.80 11.76
N PHE A 154 7.05 -4.60 12.32
CA PHE A 154 7.11 -3.35 11.56
C PHE A 154 7.84 -2.30 12.40
N PRO A 155 9.04 -1.83 12.01
CA PRO A 155 9.88 -0.98 12.86
C PRO A 155 9.30 0.43 13.04
N VAL A 156 9.67 1.08 14.16
CA VAL A 156 9.48 2.54 14.29
C VAL A 156 10.54 3.24 13.45
N ALA A 157 10.13 4.27 12.72
CA ALA A 157 11.01 5.18 12.01
C ALA A 157 10.55 6.63 12.23
N ASP A 158 11.50 7.56 12.23
CA ASP A 158 11.22 8.99 12.31
C ASP A 158 10.77 9.59 10.98
N THR A 159 11.23 9.01 9.87
CA THR A 159 10.91 9.43 8.50
C THR A 159 10.63 8.22 7.60
N LEU A 160 9.93 8.44 6.50
CA LEU A 160 9.73 7.41 5.47
C LEU A 160 11.06 6.98 4.83
N ASN A 161 12.00 7.91 4.62
CA ASN A 161 13.34 7.56 4.13
C ASN A 161 14.07 6.62 5.09
N GLN A 162 14.05 6.90 6.40
CA GLN A 162 14.62 5.99 7.38
C GLN A 162 13.96 4.61 7.31
N LEU A 163 12.63 4.53 7.16
CA LEU A 163 11.92 3.27 6.99
C LEU A 163 12.37 2.53 5.71
N ILE A 164 12.47 3.21 4.56
CA ILE A 164 12.95 2.65 3.29
C ILE A 164 14.37 2.09 3.43
N LEU A 165 15.26 2.79 4.14
CA LEU A 165 16.65 2.38 4.33
C LEU A 165 16.81 1.23 5.33
N SER A 166 15.90 1.08 6.29
CA SER A 166 16.05 0.15 7.42
C SER A 166 15.11 -1.06 7.37
N HIS A 167 14.07 -1.05 6.55
CA HIS A 167 13.10 -2.13 6.45
C HIS A 167 12.95 -2.62 5.01
N VAL A 168 13.63 -3.73 4.71
CA VAL A 168 13.70 -4.30 3.36
C VAL A 168 12.33 -4.60 2.76
N ASP A 169 11.42 -5.19 3.54
CA ASP A 169 10.08 -5.57 3.05
C ASP A 169 9.26 -4.34 2.61
N PHE A 170 9.39 -3.22 3.32
CA PHE A 170 8.74 -1.96 2.96
C PHE A 170 9.32 -1.39 1.66
N LYS A 171 10.65 -1.37 1.55
CA LYS A 171 11.34 -0.92 0.33
C LYS A 171 10.95 -1.76 -0.88
N GLU A 172 11.06 -3.09 -0.78
CA GLU A 172 10.73 -4.01 -1.87
C GLU A 172 9.26 -3.90 -2.29
N SER A 173 8.36 -3.67 -1.34
CA SER A 173 6.94 -3.46 -1.66
C SER A 173 6.72 -2.16 -2.43
N LEU A 174 7.46 -1.11 -2.10
CA LEU A 174 7.38 0.18 -2.77
C LEU A 174 8.00 0.14 -4.17
N GLU A 175 9.12 -0.57 -4.36
CA GLU A 175 9.76 -0.82 -5.66
C GLU A 175 8.80 -1.54 -6.63
N LYS A 176 7.88 -2.38 -6.12
CA LYS A 176 6.88 -3.07 -6.94
C LYS A 176 5.79 -2.17 -7.52
N ILE A 177 5.64 -0.94 -7.02
CA ILE A 177 4.61 -0.01 -7.50
C ILE A 177 5.20 1.29 -8.05
N CYS A 178 6.47 1.58 -7.74
CA CYS A 178 7.18 2.74 -8.25
C CYS A 178 7.77 2.46 -9.64
N PHE A 179 7.78 3.46 -10.52
CA PHE A 179 8.41 3.32 -11.83
C PHE A 179 9.94 3.19 -11.77
N SER A 180 10.56 3.70 -10.70
CA SER A 180 12.01 3.75 -10.50
C SER A 180 12.39 3.23 -9.11
N ASN A 181 13.55 2.58 -9.03
CA ASN A 181 14.13 2.09 -7.78
C ASN A 181 15.11 3.10 -7.15
N GLU A 182 15.20 4.31 -7.71
CA GLU A 182 15.99 5.40 -7.13
C GLU A 182 15.40 5.86 -5.80
N SER A 183 16.25 6.06 -4.79
CA SER A 183 15.81 6.35 -3.42
C SER A 183 14.94 7.60 -3.31
N ASP A 184 15.22 8.65 -4.08
CA ASP A 184 14.44 9.89 -4.08
C ASP A 184 13.04 9.68 -4.67
N LYS A 185 12.90 8.82 -5.69
CA LYS A 185 11.61 8.47 -6.30
C LYS A 185 10.76 7.62 -5.37
N LEU A 186 11.39 6.65 -4.71
CA LEU A 186 10.73 5.83 -3.69
C LEU A 186 10.25 6.71 -2.53
N GLU A 187 11.13 7.55 -1.96
CA GLU A 187 10.75 8.47 -0.87
C GLU A 187 9.61 9.40 -1.28
N ALA A 188 9.71 10.03 -2.46
CA ALA A 188 8.67 10.90 -2.98
C ALA A 188 7.32 10.17 -3.13
N LEU A 189 7.30 8.97 -3.70
CA LEU A 189 6.07 8.19 -3.82
C LEU A 189 5.48 7.86 -2.44
N ALA A 190 6.30 7.43 -1.48
CA ALA A 190 5.81 7.15 -0.13
C ALA A 190 5.22 8.39 0.56
N ILE A 191 5.84 9.57 0.38
CA ILE A 191 5.33 10.85 0.88
C ILE A 191 4.00 11.21 0.23
N LEU A 192 3.86 10.99 -1.08
CA LEU A 192 2.62 11.23 -1.80
C LEU A 192 1.49 10.33 -1.29
N ILE A 193 1.75 9.03 -1.09
CA ILE A 193 0.79 8.09 -0.51
C ILE A 193 0.39 8.53 0.90
N LEU A 194 1.37 8.90 1.74
CA LEU A 194 1.12 9.40 3.09
C LEU A 194 0.24 10.66 3.09
N GLY A 195 0.52 11.62 2.20
CA GLY A 195 -0.26 12.84 2.09
C GLY A 195 -1.72 12.56 1.69
N HIS A 196 -1.94 11.65 0.74
CA HIS A 196 -3.30 11.24 0.35
C HIS A 196 -4.01 10.48 1.46
N TRP A 197 -3.30 9.61 2.17
CA TRP A 197 -3.82 8.91 3.34
C TRP A 197 -4.27 9.89 4.43
N GLN A 198 -3.43 10.87 4.77
CA GLN A 198 -3.71 11.85 5.82
C GLN A 198 -4.87 12.80 5.45
N ASP A 199 -5.03 13.15 4.17
CA ASP A 199 -6.15 13.96 3.68
C ASP A 199 -7.52 13.27 3.90
N LYS A 200 -7.56 11.94 3.85
CA LYS A 200 -8.79 11.16 4.11
C LYS A 200 -9.09 10.99 5.61
N GLN A 201 -8.21 11.48 6.50
CA GLN A 201 -8.28 11.55 7.97
C GLN A 201 -8.50 10.22 8.72
N THR A 202 -9.58 9.50 8.42
CA THR A 202 -10.00 8.32 9.19
C THR A 202 -10.45 7.13 8.36
N THR A 203 -10.76 7.33 7.07
CA THR A 203 -11.37 6.27 6.27
C THR A 203 -11.08 6.43 4.79
N VAL A 204 -10.68 5.33 4.16
CA VAL A 204 -10.61 5.19 2.71
C VAL A 204 -11.71 4.22 2.30
N ASN A 205 -12.81 4.74 1.75
CA ASN A 205 -13.93 3.91 1.28
C ASN A 205 -13.62 3.17 -0.03
N SER A 206 -12.58 3.59 -0.74
CA SER A 206 -12.15 3.00 -2.00
C SER A 206 -10.65 3.15 -2.18
N VAL A 207 -9.90 2.07 -1.98
CA VAL A 207 -8.46 2.04 -2.28
C VAL A 207 -8.23 2.18 -3.79
N HIS A 208 -9.17 1.70 -4.62
CA HIS A 208 -9.13 1.92 -6.07
C HIS A 208 -9.24 3.39 -6.46
N GLU A 209 -10.16 4.14 -5.85
CA GLU A 209 -10.29 5.57 -6.09
C GLU A 209 -9.04 6.32 -5.64
N LEU A 210 -8.50 5.98 -4.47
CA LEU A 210 -7.25 6.58 -3.98
C LEU A 210 -6.08 6.35 -4.94
N LEU A 211 -5.93 5.13 -5.47
CA LEU A 211 -4.92 4.82 -6.48
C LEU A 211 -5.13 5.62 -7.77
N ARG A 212 -6.38 5.71 -8.25
CA ARG A 212 -6.71 6.48 -9.46
C ARG A 212 -6.44 7.97 -9.28
N GLU A 213 -6.76 8.54 -8.13
CA GLU A 213 -6.43 9.94 -7.79
C GLU A 213 -4.91 10.16 -7.82
N LEU A 214 -4.14 9.23 -7.25
CA LEU A 214 -2.68 9.29 -7.23
C LEU A 214 -2.09 9.19 -8.65
N GLN A 215 -2.60 8.27 -9.48
CA GLN A 215 -2.19 8.13 -10.89
C GLN A 215 -2.54 9.37 -11.73
N ALA A 216 -3.66 10.02 -11.45
CA ALA A 216 -4.07 11.23 -12.17
C ALA A 216 -3.25 12.46 -11.79
N LYS A 217 -2.95 12.63 -10.49
CA LYS A 217 -2.20 13.79 -9.99
C LYS A 217 -0.68 13.65 -10.15
N PHE A 218 -0.17 12.43 -10.04
CA PHE A 218 1.27 12.13 -10.05
C PHE A 218 1.57 10.98 -11.02
N PRO A 219 1.29 11.17 -12.32
CA PRO A 219 1.38 10.10 -13.32
C PRO A 219 2.80 9.51 -13.46
N ASN A 220 3.83 10.26 -13.05
CA ASN A 220 5.23 9.96 -13.27
C ASN A 220 5.90 9.18 -12.13
N TYR A 221 5.15 8.69 -11.14
CA TYR A 221 5.70 7.96 -9.99
C TYR A 221 5.29 6.48 -9.93
N LEU A 222 4.16 6.12 -10.54
CA LEU A 222 3.60 4.78 -10.48
C LEU A 222 3.87 4.01 -11.76
N ILE A 223 3.98 2.68 -11.64
CA ILE A 223 4.02 1.77 -12.78
C ILE A 223 2.69 1.73 -13.54
N LYS A 224 2.75 1.45 -14.84
CA LYS A 224 1.60 1.14 -15.71
C LYS A 224 1.87 -0.14 -16.51
N ASN A 225 1.38 -1.28 -16.00
CA ASN A 225 1.71 -2.60 -16.53
C ASN A 225 0.94 -3.00 -17.81
N ASN A 226 -0.11 -2.26 -18.16
CA ASN A 226 -0.95 -2.53 -19.33
C ASN A 226 -0.41 -1.88 -20.63
N LEU A 227 0.71 -1.17 -20.55
CA LEU A 227 1.29 -0.44 -21.68
C LEU A 227 2.46 -1.22 -22.28
N THR A 228 2.43 -1.42 -23.60
CA THR A 228 3.46 -2.14 -24.35
C THR A 228 4.02 -1.27 -25.49
N ILE A 229 5.03 -1.77 -26.20
CA ILE A 229 5.56 -1.16 -27.45
C ILE A 229 4.44 -0.90 -28.48
N ASP A 230 3.34 -1.66 -28.45
CA ASP A 230 2.20 -1.46 -29.35
C ASP A 230 1.37 -0.21 -29.04
N SER A 231 1.61 0.41 -27.90
CA SER A 231 1.01 1.70 -27.55
C SER A 231 1.70 2.88 -28.24
N LEU A 232 2.89 2.69 -28.83
CA LEU A 232 3.59 3.71 -29.59
C LEU A 232 2.97 3.87 -30.99
N LEU A 233 2.96 5.10 -31.50
CA LEU A 233 2.53 5.39 -32.86
C LEU A 233 3.40 4.59 -33.86
N PRO A 234 2.81 3.88 -34.85
CA PRO A 234 3.57 3.08 -35.80
C PRO A 234 4.66 3.85 -36.54
N GLN A 235 4.43 5.14 -36.84
CA GLN A 235 5.40 6.02 -37.48
C GLN A 235 6.61 6.29 -36.59
N VAL A 236 6.42 6.48 -35.29
CA VAL A 236 7.51 6.67 -34.32
C VAL A 236 8.39 5.42 -34.27
N ARG A 237 7.77 4.24 -34.23
CA ARG A 237 8.51 2.97 -34.23
C ARG A 237 9.32 2.78 -35.51
N ALA A 238 8.78 3.17 -36.65
CA ALA A 238 9.49 3.14 -37.93
C ALA A 238 10.71 4.08 -37.93
N ILE A 239 10.55 5.32 -37.44
CA ILE A 239 11.66 6.29 -37.31
C ILE A 239 12.75 5.73 -36.38
N PHE A 240 12.38 5.20 -35.22
CA PHE A 240 13.37 4.64 -34.28
C PHE A 240 14.13 3.45 -34.85
N ALA A 241 13.48 2.62 -35.69
CA ALA A 241 14.13 1.49 -36.34
C ALA A 241 15.16 1.90 -37.41
N GLU A 242 15.11 3.14 -37.91
CA GLU A 242 16.06 3.67 -38.88
C GLU A 242 17.34 4.23 -38.24
N ILE A 243 17.34 4.47 -36.92
CA ILE A 243 18.48 5.00 -36.19
C ILE A 243 19.39 3.84 -35.77
N THR A 244 20.55 3.74 -36.40
CA THR A 244 21.55 2.70 -36.11
C THR A 244 21.94 2.69 -34.63
N ASP A 245 22.07 1.49 -34.05
CA ASP A 245 22.48 1.25 -32.66
C ASP A 245 21.57 1.87 -31.58
N PHE A 246 20.41 2.39 -31.95
CA PHE A 246 19.35 2.80 -31.02
C PHE A 246 18.42 1.62 -30.73
N SER A 247 18.17 1.39 -29.44
CA SER A 247 17.21 0.37 -28.98
C SER A 247 16.34 0.94 -27.87
N TYR A 248 15.13 0.42 -27.76
CA TYR A 248 14.18 0.86 -26.75
C TYR A 248 13.27 -0.27 -26.30
N ASN A 249 12.69 -0.11 -25.12
CA ASN A 249 11.62 -0.96 -24.62
C ASN A 249 10.63 -0.14 -23.80
N ILE A 250 9.48 -0.76 -23.49
CA ILE A 250 8.54 -0.22 -22.52
C ILE A 250 8.67 -1.05 -21.25
N GLN A 251 9.13 -0.42 -20.18
CA GLN A 251 9.21 -1.01 -18.84
C GLN A 251 8.34 -0.17 -17.91
N HIS A 252 7.47 -0.86 -17.15
CA HIS A 252 6.54 -0.22 -16.20
C HIS A 252 5.68 0.90 -16.83
N GLY A 253 5.46 0.87 -18.14
CA GLY A 253 4.72 1.88 -18.90
C GLY A 253 5.48 3.15 -19.27
N TYR A 254 6.79 3.16 -19.07
CA TYR A 254 7.69 4.25 -19.46
C TYR A 254 8.57 3.81 -20.61
N PHE A 255 9.02 4.79 -21.40
CA PHE A 255 9.90 4.56 -22.54
C PHE A 255 11.35 4.56 -22.07
N HIS A 256 11.99 3.39 -22.12
CA HIS A 256 13.41 3.23 -21.83
C HIS A 256 14.17 3.09 -23.14
N TRP A 257 15.30 3.77 -23.24
CA TRP A 257 16.14 3.75 -24.42
C TRP A 257 17.60 3.47 -24.08
N ASN A 258 18.31 2.93 -25.05
CA ASN A 258 19.75 2.68 -25.00
C ASN A 258 20.35 2.96 -26.37
N TYR A 259 21.52 3.58 -26.37
CA TYR A 259 22.31 3.84 -27.57
C TYR A 259 23.73 3.27 -27.40
N MET A 260 24.12 2.40 -28.32
CA MET A 260 25.45 1.76 -28.38
C MET A 260 25.91 1.04 -27.09
N ASN A 261 25.02 0.73 -26.15
CA ASN A 261 25.35 0.28 -24.79
C ASN A 261 26.23 1.27 -23.99
N LEU A 262 26.34 2.52 -24.45
CA LEU A 262 27.11 3.58 -23.80
C LEU A 262 26.21 4.54 -23.05
N GLU A 263 25.06 4.86 -23.65
CA GLU A 263 24.09 5.79 -23.10
C GLU A 263 22.74 5.11 -22.94
N SER A 264 22.03 5.46 -21.88
CA SER A 264 20.68 4.98 -21.64
C SER A 264 19.90 6.00 -20.82
N GLY A 265 18.59 5.96 -20.96
CA GLY A 265 17.71 6.84 -20.21
C GLY A 265 16.27 6.36 -20.20
N VAL A 266 15.47 7.07 -19.42
CA VAL A 266 14.03 6.88 -19.32
C VAL A 266 13.35 8.22 -19.56
N VAL A 267 12.31 8.24 -20.38
CA VAL A 267 11.44 9.40 -20.50
C VAL A 267 10.52 9.40 -19.29
N LEU A 268 10.58 10.45 -18.46
CA LEU A 268 9.87 10.53 -17.18
C LEU A 268 8.36 10.77 -17.31
N TYR A 269 7.78 10.48 -18.47
CA TYR A 269 6.37 10.55 -18.76
C TYR A 269 5.87 9.18 -19.22
N PRO A 270 4.80 8.64 -18.64
CA PRO A 270 4.19 7.41 -19.12
C PRO A 270 3.80 7.51 -20.60
N ILE A 271 3.87 6.40 -21.34
CA ILE A 271 3.69 6.45 -22.80
C ILE A 271 2.27 6.78 -23.27
N ASP A 272 1.29 6.72 -22.38
CA ASP A 272 -0.11 7.11 -22.58
C ASP A 272 -0.41 8.56 -22.17
N SER A 273 0.58 9.29 -21.64
CA SER A 273 0.43 10.68 -21.18
C SER A 273 0.33 11.67 -22.34
N ASN A 274 -0.19 12.87 -22.06
CA ASN A 274 -0.24 13.95 -23.05
C ASN A 274 1.16 14.45 -23.42
N GLU A 275 2.05 14.48 -22.44
CA GLU A 275 3.45 14.87 -22.54
C GLU A 275 4.20 13.91 -23.47
N PHE A 276 4.06 12.60 -23.26
CA PHE A 276 4.65 11.61 -24.14
C PHE A 276 4.03 11.63 -25.55
N ASN A 277 2.72 11.87 -25.66
CA ASN A 277 2.09 12.08 -26.96
C ASN A 277 2.64 13.29 -27.72
N ASN A 278 3.04 14.36 -27.02
CA ASN A 278 3.72 15.49 -27.64
C ASN A 278 5.13 15.11 -28.11
N ILE A 279 5.89 14.33 -27.32
CA ILE A 279 7.17 13.76 -27.74
C ILE A 279 7.01 12.97 -29.04
N GLN A 280 6.02 12.06 -29.10
CA GLN A 280 5.74 11.27 -30.30
C GLN A 280 5.45 12.13 -31.54
N ARG A 281 4.66 13.20 -31.38
CA ARG A 281 4.38 14.15 -32.46
C ARG A 281 5.63 14.91 -32.91
N THR A 282 6.48 15.31 -31.96
CA THR A 282 7.75 16.00 -32.27
C THR A 282 8.71 15.09 -33.02
N VAL A 283 8.83 13.81 -32.63
CA VAL A 283 9.63 12.82 -33.37
C VAL A 283 9.13 12.68 -34.81
N ILE A 284 7.81 12.57 -35.02
CA ILE A 284 7.23 12.48 -36.37
C ILE A 284 7.51 13.76 -37.18
N ALA A 285 7.35 14.93 -36.57
CA ALA A 285 7.49 16.20 -37.24
C ALA A 285 8.96 16.52 -37.62
N GLN A 286 9.91 16.19 -36.74
CA GLN A 286 11.33 16.47 -36.97
C GLN A 286 12.03 15.37 -37.76
N TYR A 287 11.54 14.12 -37.67
CA TYR A 287 12.13 12.95 -38.31
C TYR A 287 13.65 12.86 -38.03
N PRO A 288 14.06 12.61 -36.77
CA PRO A 288 15.47 12.48 -36.44
C PRO A 288 16.11 11.31 -37.19
N ARG A 289 17.30 11.53 -37.75
CA ARG A 289 18.07 10.50 -38.48
C ARG A 289 19.25 9.97 -37.67
N HIS A 290 19.69 10.74 -36.68
CA HIS A 290 20.80 10.41 -35.79
C HIS A 290 20.36 10.48 -34.33
N PHE A 291 21.07 9.78 -33.46
CA PHE A 291 20.76 9.75 -32.03
C PHE A 291 20.82 11.15 -31.40
N ASP A 292 21.77 11.99 -31.80
CA ASP A 292 21.92 13.36 -31.28
C ASP A 292 20.66 14.22 -31.52
N ASP A 293 19.99 14.03 -32.67
CA ASP A 293 18.74 14.72 -32.98
C ASP A 293 17.58 14.17 -32.12
N LEU A 294 17.59 12.85 -31.88
CA LEU A 294 16.55 12.18 -31.12
C LEU A 294 16.64 12.48 -29.61
N VAL A 295 17.83 12.43 -29.02
CA VAL A 295 18.02 12.57 -27.58
C VAL A 295 17.55 13.94 -27.09
N GLY A 296 17.75 14.99 -27.89
CA GLY A 296 17.22 16.32 -27.61
C GLY A 296 15.70 16.36 -27.50
N ILE A 297 14.98 15.52 -28.25
CA ILE A 297 13.52 15.40 -28.20
C ILE A 297 13.07 14.57 -26.99
N LEU A 298 13.81 13.51 -26.65
CA LEU A 298 13.48 12.61 -25.54
C LEU A 298 13.73 13.22 -24.16
N LEU A 299 14.55 14.27 -24.07
CA LEU A 299 14.87 14.99 -22.84
C LEU A 299 13.99 16.24 -22.58
N LEU A 300 12.98 16.49 -23.43
CA LEU A 300 11.97 17.54 -23.24
C LEU A 300 10.92 17.14 -22.20
#